data_AF-A0A6C0AU93-F1
#
_entry.id   AF-A0A6C0AU93-F1
#
_cell.length_a   1.000
_cell.length_b   1.000
_cell.length_c   1.000
_cell.angle_alpha   90.00
_cell.angle_beta   90.00
_cell.angle_gamma   90.00
#
_symmetry.space_group_name_H-M   'P 1'
#
loop_
_entity.id
_entity.type
_entity.pdbx_description
1 polymer ?
#
loop_
_entity_poly.entity_id
_entity_poly.type
_entity_poly.pdbx_seq_one_letter_code
_entity_poly.pdbx_strand_id
1 'polypeptide(L)'
;MAADSTQQPRADRAAATAPADDVYAFQRHTHINMANPALVSSRTVDVHVLDEFAFRWACTRGHLDVVRELLALTGERAVDVHAVDDQAFKKACEKGHLSVVRELLALTADRCINVHASDEAAFRGACRFGHLDVVKELLSLTGDRTIDVHADNEYAFRWACGNGHLDMVRELLALTGNRAVNVHACKEEAFRAACKEGHVDVVKELLAL
;
A
#
# COMPACT_ATOMS: atom_id res chain seq x y z
N MET A 1 49.27 -57.82 32.70
CA MET A 1 49.46 -56.38 33.01
C MET A 1 48.42 -55.62 32.22
N ALA A 2 47.60 -54.88 32.96
CA ALA A 2 46.37 -54.23 32.52
C ALA A 2 46.61 -52.84 31.92
N ALA A 3 45.48 -52.24 31.49
CA ALA A 3 45.20 -50.85 31.13
C ALA A 3 45.00 -50.64 29.62
N ASP A 4 44.03 -49.88 29.13
CA ASP A 4 42.81 -49.29 29.70
C ASP A 4 42.03 -48.75 28.49
N SER A 5 40.71 -48.75 28.59
CA SER A 5 39.76 -48.23 27.63
C SER A 5 39.45 -46.77 27.90
N THR A 6 39.65 -45.84 26.95
CA THR A 6 38.89 -44.57 26.94
C THR A 6 38.91 -43.84 25.60
N GLN A 7 37.69 -43.64 25.07
CA GLN A 7 37.18 -42.45 24.38
C GLN A 7 37.81 -41.92 23.08
N GLN A 8 37.01 -42.01 22.00
CA GLN A 8 36.99 -41.04 20.90
C GLN A 8 36.65 -39.63 21.40
N PRO A 9 37.11 -38.59 20.67
CA PRO A 9 36.25 -37.47 20.34
C PRO A 9 36.08 -37.32 18.83
N ARG A 10 34.83 -37.06 18.45
CA ARG A 10 34.41 -36.57 17.13
C ARG A 10 35.12 -35.24 16.84
N ALA A 11 35.77 -35.13 15.68
CA ALA A 11 36.19 -33.84 15.13
C ALA A 11 35.27 -33.49 13.96
N ASP A 12 34.29 -32.66 14.30
CA ASP A 12 33.59 -31.64 13.51
C ASP A 12 33.72 -31.70 11.99
N ARG A 13 32.57 -32.03 11.37
CA ARG A 13 32.21 -31.53 10.04
C ARG A 13 32.18 -30.01 10.13
N ALA A 14 33.24 -29.34 9.67
CA ALA A 14 33.21 -27.93 9.36
C ALA A 14 32.08 -27.70 8.34
N ALA A 15 31.01 -27.05 8.80
CA ALA A 15 29.98 -26.52 7.93
C ALA A 15 30.66 -25.48 7.04
N ALA A 16 30.83 -25.83 5.76
CA ALA A 16 31.24 -24.87 4.74
C ALA A 16 30.18 -23.77 4.70
N THR A 17 30.49 -22.61 5.29
CA THR A 17 29.73 -21.38 5.12
C THR A 17 29.84 -20.98 3.65
N ALA A 18 28.73 -21.02 2.93
CA ALA A 18 28.66 -20.52 1.56
C ALA A 18 29.10 -19.04 1.52
N PRO A 19 29.81 -18.61 0.47
CA PRO A 19 30.29 -17.24 0.36
C PRO A 19 29.10 -16.27 0.31
N ALA A 20 29.21 -15.16 1.06
CA ALA A 20 28.16 -14.14 1.19
C ALA A 20 27.66 -13.61 -0.17
N ASP A 21 28.49 -13.68 -1.21
CA ASP A 21 28.20 -13.23 -2.57
C ASP A 21 26.99 -13.94 -3.21
N ASP A 22 26.73 -15.22 -2.90
CA ASP A 22 25.59 -15.96 -3.44
C ASP A 22 24.25 -15.53 -2.80
N VAL A 23 24.28 -15.07 -1.55
CA VAL A 23 23.09 -14.59 -0.83
C VAL A 23 22.66 -13.22 -1.38
N TYR A 24 23.62 -12.34 -1.67
CA TYR A 24 23.36 -11.05 -2.31
C TYR A 24 22.90 -11.20 -3.77
N ALA A 25 23.37 -12.22 -4.49
CA ALA A 25 22.89 -12.54 -5.83
C ALA A 25 21.45 -13.08 -5.82
N PHE A 26 21.08 -13.90 -4.83
CA PHE A 26 19.71 -14.40 -4.65
C PHE A 26 18.72 -13.28 -4.31
N GLN A 27 19.12 -12.29 -3.49
CA GLN A 27 18.34 -11.07 -3.20
C GLN A 27 17.98 -10.27 -4.46
N ARG A 28 18.77 -10.35 -5.54
CA ARG A 28 18.47 -9.67 -6.82
C ARG A 28 17.47 -10.44 -7.70
N HIS A 29 17.26 -11.73 -7.44
CA HIS A 29 16.42 -12.60 -8.27
C HIS A 29 15.05 -12.89 -7.67
N THR A 30 14.92 -12.83 -6.34
CA THR A 30 13.63 -12.78 -5.66
C THR A 30 13.41 -11.34 -5.20
N HIS A 31 12.34 -10.68 -5.62
CA HIS A 31 11.97 -9.31 -5.20
C HIS A 31 11.76 -9.10 -3.69
N ILE A 32 12.17 -10.03 -2.84
CA ILE A 32 11.93 -10.06 -1.40
C ILE A 32 13.25 -9.77 -0.68
N ASN A 33 13.33 -8.63 0.00
CA ASN A 33 14.43 -8.32 0.90
C ASN A 33 14.38 -9.25 2.14
N MET A 34 15.18 -10.31 2.16
CA MET A 34 15.32 -11.18 3.34
C MET A 34 16.24 -10.56 4.40
N ALA A 35 16.11 -11.00 5.65
CA ALA A 35 16.85 -10.45 6.79
C ALA A 35 18.36 -10.30 6.51
N ASN A 36 18.90 -9.12 6.80
CA ASN A 36 20.31 -8.81 6.66
C ASN A 36 21.13 -9.73 7.57
N PRO A 37 21.96 -10.63 7.01
CA PRO A 37 22.70 -11.62 7.80
C PRO A 37 23.69 -10.99 8.79
N ALA A 38 24.14 -9.75 8.56
CA ALA A 38 24.96 -9.01 9.52
C ALA A 38 24.18 -8.63 10.80
N LEU A 39 22.87 -8.40 10.68
CA LEU A 39 22.00 -8.08 11.81
C LEU A 39 21.61 -9.34 12.61
N VAL A 40 21.61 -10.52 12.01
CA VAL A 40 21.28 -11.81 12.66
C VAL A 40 22.25 -12.17 13.80
N SER A 41 23.49 -11.71 13.74
CA SER A 41 24.51 -11.91 14.80
C SER A 41 24.42 -10.85 15.91
N SER A 42 23.64 -9.80 15.70
CA SER A 42 23.47 -8.68 16.63
C SER A 42 22.09 -8.71 17.30
N ARG A 43 21.91 -8.07 18.45
CA ARG A 43 20.58 -7.90 19.08
C ARG A 43 19.72 -6.83 18.39
N THR A 44 20.06 -6.40 17.18
CA THR A 44 19.32 -5.33 16.49
C THR A 44 18.26 -5.88 15.55
N VAL A 45 17.09 -5.24 15.54
CA VAL A 45 15.98 -5.60 14.64
C VAL A 45 16.23 -5.04 13.25
N ASP A 46 16.17 -5.91 12.24
CA ASP A 46 16.14 -5.51 10.84
C ASP A 46 14.74 -5.03 10.46
N VAL A 47 14.63 -3.77 10.03
CA VAL A 47 13.35 -3.12 9.69
C VAL A 47 12.94 -3.33 8.23
N HIS A 48 13.89 -3.70 7.37
CA HIS A 48 13.68 -3.80 5.91
C HIS A 48 13.16 -5.17 5.44
N VAL A 49 13.02 -6.11 6.38
CA VAL A 49 12.57 -7.48 6.13
C VAL A 49 11.26 -7.51 5.33
N LEU A 50 11.22 -8.35 4.30
CA LEU A 50 10.10 -8.56 3.38
C LEU A 50 9.60 -7.26 2.73
N ASP A 51 10.54 -6.44 2.27
CA ASP A 51 10.30 -5.15 1.60
C ASP A 51 9.48 -4.22 2.50
N GLU A 52 10.07 -3.85 3.63
CA GLU A 52 9.49 -2.91 4.60
C GLU A 52 8.16 -3.41 5.18
N PHE A 53 8.06 -4.71 5.43
CA PHE A 53 6.80 -5.34 5.87
C PHE A 53 6.23 -4.69 7.13
N ALA A 54 7.08 -4.39 8.11
CA ALA A 54 6.66 -3.74 9.35
C ALA A 54 5.99 -2.38 9.07
N PHE A 55 6.61 -1.56 8.22
CA PHE A 55 6.08 -0.26 7.83
C PHE A 55 4.78 -0.39 7.03
N ARG A 56 4.77 -1.23 5.99
CA ARG A 56 3.57 -1.46 5.16
C ARG A 56 2.39 -1.96 5.98
N TRP A 57 2.63 -2.85 6.94
CA TRP A 57 1.58 -3.39 7.80
C TRP A 57 1.10 -2.36 8.83
N ALA A 58 2.00 -1.55 9.40
CA ALA A 58 1.62 -0.42 10.25
C ALA A 58 0.70 0.56 9.51
N CYS A 59 1.04 0.91 8.26
CA CYS A 59 0.21 1.75 7.39
C CYS A 59 -1.14 1.08 7.07
N THR A 60 -1.13 -0.22 6.74
CA THR A 60 -2.35 -1.00 6.43
C THR A 60 -3.30 -1.12 7.63
N ARG A 61 -2.77 -1.06 8.86
CA ARG A 61 -3.55 -1.14 10.11
C ARG A 61 -3.85 0.21 10.74
N GLY A 62 -3.34 1.30 10.17
CA GLY A 62 -3.59 2.66 10.65
C GLY A 62 -2.83 3.00 11.93
N HIS A 63 -1.73 2.32 12.23
CA HIS A 63 -0.95 2.53 13.45
C HIS A 63 -0.02 3.73 13.30
N LEU A 64 -0.60 4.94 13.29
CA LEU A 64 0.09 6.20 13.01
C LEU A 64 1.36 6.41 13.85
N ASP A 65 1.31 6.12 15.15
CA ASP A 65 2.46 6.32 16.03
C ASP A 65 3.64 5.44 15.62
N VAL A 66 3.37 4.18 15.26
CA VAL A 66 4.38 3.25 14.73
C VAL A 66 4.90 3.75 13.38
N VAL A 67 4.02 4.24 12.51
CA VAL A 67 4.42 4.83 11.21
C VAL A 67 5.40 5.97 11.42
N ARG A 68 5.13 6.88 12.35
CA ARG A 68 6.02 8.01 12.67
C ARG A 68 7.37 7.57 13.19
N GLU A 69 7.39 6.63 14.13
CA GLU A 69 8.64 6.07 14.68
C GLU A 69 9.48 5.41 13.56
N LEU A 70 8.84 4.69 12.64
CA LEU A 70 9.53 4.08 11.50
C LEU A 70 10.01 5.11 10.47
N LEU A 71 9.23 6.15 10.20
CA LEU A 71 9.61 7.24 9.28
C LEU A 71 10.76 8.09 9.82
N ALA A 72 10.94 8.15 11.15
CA ALA A 72 12.01 8.87 11.84
C ALA A 72 13.36 8.15 11.78
N LEU A 73 13.41 6.88 11.35
CA LEU A 73 14.66 6.16 11.15
C LEU A 73 15.45 6.79 9.98
N THR A 74 16.78 6.87 10.14
CA THR A 74 17.70 7.47 9.17
C THR A 74 18.88 6.55 8.86
N GLY A 75 19.69 6.91 7.86
CA GLY A 75 20.86 6.14 7.45
C GLY A 75 20.49 4.76 6.90
N GLU A 76 21.24 3.72 7.30
CA GLU A 76 21.02 2.34 6.86
C GLU A 76 19.69 1.73 7.33
N ARG A 77 18.98 2.39 8.25
CA ARG A 77 17.66 1.97 8.76
C ARG A 77 16.51 2.80 8.18
N ALA A 78 16.80 3.74 7.29
CA ALA A 78 15.78 4.59 6.69
C ALA A 78 14.80 3.75 5.86
N VAL A 79 13.52 3.79 6.22
CA VAL A 79 12.47 3.02 5.55
C VAL A 79 12.26 3.52 4.13
N ASP A 80 12.31 2.59 3.17
CA ASP A 80 11.87 2.83 1.80
C ASP A 80 10.34 2.91 1.72
N VAL A 81 9.82 4.13 1.60
CA VAL A 81 8.37 4.37 1.53
C VAL A 81 7.77 3.93 0.19
N HIS A 82 8.60 3.69 -0.84
CA HIS A 82 8.20 3.26 -2.18
C HIS A 82 8.19 1.74 -2.34
N ALA A 83 8.53 0.99 -1.28
CA ALA A 83 8.56 -0.47 -1.29
C ALA A 83 7.25 -1.06 -1.86
N VAL A 84 7.42 -1.94 -2.86
CA VAL A 84 6.33 -2.61 -3.60
C VAL A 84 5.34 -1.60 -4.21
N ASP A 85 5.88 -0.60 -4.91
CA ASP A 85 5.12 0.41 -5.66
C ASP A 85 4.19 1.21 -4.72
N ASP A 86 4.77 1.82 -3.69
CA ASP A 86 4.06 2.64 -2.69
C ASP A 86 2.91 1.88 -1.99
N GLN A 87 3.07 0.57 -1.77
CA GLN A 87 1.97 -0.27 -1.25
C GLN A 87 1.46 0.22 0.10
N ALA A 88 2.34 0.74 0.96
CA ALA A 88 1.98 1.29 2.25
C ALA A 88 0.91 2.39 2.13
N PHE A 89 1.11 3.32 1.18
CA PHE A 89 0.15 4.38 0.89
C PHE A 89 -1.14 3.84 0.29
N LYS A 90 -1.04 2.99 -0.75
CA LYS A 90 -2.23 2.37 -1.39
C LYS A 90 -3.12 1.66 -0.36
N LYS A 91 -2.53 0.91 0.57
CA LYS A 91 -3.27 0.18 1.61
C LYS A 91 -3.82 1.08 2.70
N ALA A 92 -3.11 2.14 3.09
CA ALA A 92 -3.66 3.14 4.01
C ALA A 92 -4.92 3.79 3.43
N CYS A 93 -4.90 4.15 2.13
CA CYS A 93 -6.07 4.69 1.42
C CYS A 93 -7.21 3.68 1.30
N GLU A 94 -6.90 2.45 0.89
CA GLU A 94 -7.88 1.35 0.76
C GLU A 94 -8.59 1.02 2.10
N LYS A 95 -7.92 1.23 3.24
CA LYS A 95 -8.46 0.97 4.58
C LYS A 95 -9.00 2.21 5.30
N GLY A 96 -8.96 3.38 4.65
CA GLY A 96 -9.54 4.60 5.20
C GLY A 96 -8.73 5.22 6.34
N HIS A 97 -7.43 4.96 6.42
CA HIS A 97 -6.58 5.48 7.49
C HIS A 97 -6.09 6.90 7.19
N LEU A 98 -7.01 7.87 7.18
CA LEU A 98 -6.75 9.26 6.79
C LEU A 98 -5.53 9.89 7.49
N SER A 99 -5.34 9.63 8.78
CA SER A 99 -4.21 10.18 9.53
C SER A 99 -2.86 9.68 9.00
N VAL A 100 -2.77 8.40 8.65
CA VAL A 100 -1.59 7.82 7.99
C VAL A 100 -1.43 8.37 6.58
N VAL A 101 -2.53 8.48 5.82
CA VAL A 101 -2.51 9.05 4.47
C VAL A 101 -1.91 10.46 4.49
N ARG A 102 -2.34 11.33 5.40
CA ARG A 102 -1.79 12.68 5.56
C ARG A 102 -0.31 12.68 5.92
N GLU A 103 0.10 11.82 6.84
CA GLU A 103 1.51 11.68 7.24
C GLU A 103 2.39 11.29 6.04
N LEU A 104 1.91 10.35 5.21
CA LEU A 104 2.61 9.92 4.00
C LEU A 104 2.59 10.99 2.90
N LEU A 105 1.48 11.71 2.71
CA LEU A 105 1.38 12.78 1.70
C LEU A 105 2.27 13.99 2.03
N ALA A 106 2.62 14.19 3.31
CA ALA A 106 3.50 15.24 3.80
C ALA A 106 4.99 14.95 3.56
N LEU A 107 5.35 13.74 3.14
CA LEU A 107 6.72 13.41 2.74
C LEU A 107 7.10 14.16 1.46
N THR A 108 8.36 14.58 1.37
CA THR A 108 8.88 15.42 0.28
C THR A 108 10.20 14.85 -0.26
N ALA A 109 10.73 15.47 -1.31
CA ALA A 109 11.99 15.09 -1.95
C ALA A 109 11.99 13.62 -2.42
N ASP A 110 13.01 12.86 -2.04
CA ASP A 110 13.23 11.45 -2.40
C ASP A 110 12.19 10.50 -1.79
N ARG A 111 11.38 10.97 -0.83
CA ARG A 111 10.29 10.21 -0.19
C ARG A 111 8.91 10.65 -0.64
N CYS A 112 8.83 11.50 -1.67
CA CYS A 112 7.56 12.01 -2.17
C CYS A 112 6.72 10.88 -2.78
N ILE A 113 5.61 10.53 -2.11
CA ILE A 113 4.72 9.44 -2.51
C ILE A 113 4.19 9.63 -3.93
N ASN A 114 4.26 8.56 -4.72
CA ASN A 114 3.62 8.50 -6.02
C ASN A 114 2.12 8.19 -5.85
N VAL A 115 1.29 9.23 -5.89
CA VAL A 115 -0.18 9.07 -5.73
C VAL A 115 -0.84 8.36 -6.92
N HIS A 116 -0.18 8.38 -8.09
CA HIS A 116 -0.66 7.78 -9.34
C HIS A 116 -0.27 6.30 -9.50
N ALA A 117 0.42 5.72 -8.51
CA ALA A 117 0.93 4.35 -8.56
C ALA A 117 -0.19 3.34 -8.91
N SER A 118 0.14 2.39 -9.80
CA SER A 118 -0.78 1.35 -10.28
C SER A 118 -2.11 1.92 -10.84
N ASP A 119 -2.06 2.98 -11.65
CA ASP A 119 -3.23 3.63 -12.25
C ASP A 119 -4.22 4.10 -11.17
N GLU A 120 -3.80 5.06 -10.34
CA GLU A 120 -4.62 5.68 -9.29
C GLU A 120 -5.17 4.66 -8.27
N ALA A 121 -4.44 3.58 -7.99
CA ALA A 121 -4.93 2.49 -7.15
C ALA A 121 -5.33 2.93 -5.74
N ALA A 122 -4.64 3.94 -5.18
CA ALA A 122 -4.97 4.51 -3.88
C ALA A 122 -6.36 5.18 -3.89
N PHE A 123 -6.62 6.02 -4.90
CA PHE A 123 -7.92 6.69 -5.07
C PHE A 123 -9.03 5.68 -5.37
N ARG A 124 -8.82 4.78 -6.33
CA ARG A 124 -9.78 3.72 -6.69
C ARG A 124 -10.13 2.84 -5.48
N GLY A 125 -9.13 2.48 -4.67
CA GLY A 125 -9.32 1.70 -3.45
C GLY A 125 -10.19 2.44 -2.42
N ALA A 126 -9.87 3.71 -2.15
CA ALA A 126 -10.64 4.52 -1.21
C ALA A 126 -12.11 4.69 -1.65
N CYS A 127 -12.35 4.95 -2.95
CA CYS A 127 -13.70 5.03 -3.53
C CYS A 127 -14.46 3.71 -3.42
N ARG A 128 -13.81 2.58 -3.75
CA ARG A 128 -14.42 1.25 -3.69
C ARG A 128 -14.88 0.89 -2.28
N PHE A 129 -14.10 1.23 -1.26
CA PHE A 129 -14.44 0.92 0.13
C PHE A 129 -15.20 2.05 0.86
N GLY A 130 -15.49 3.16 0.18
CA GLY A 130 -16.37 4.22 0.70
C GLY A 130 -15.69 5.18 1.68
N HIS A 131 -14.36 5.30 1.64
CA HIS A 131 -13.59 6.17 2.54
C HIS A 131 -13.59 7.62 2.03
N LEU A 132 -14.73 8.31 2.21
CA LEU A 132 -14.98 9.65 1.67
C LEU A 132 -13.98 10.71 2.14
N ASP A 133 -13.54 10.62 3.38
CA ASP A 133 -12.58 11.53 3.99
C ASP A 133 -11.19 11.44 3.33
N VAL A 134 -10.72 10.21 3.06
CA VAL A 134 -9.52 9.96 2.26
C VAL A 134 -9.70 10.48 0.83
N VAL A 135 -10.85 10.21 0.21
CA VAL A 135 -11.13 10.68 -1.15
C VAL A 135 -11.08 12.20 -1.24
N LYS A 136 -11.67 12.92 -0.29
CA LYS A 136 -11.59 14.39 -0.23
C LYS A 136 -10.15 14.89 -0.11
N GLU A 137 -9.34 14.24 0.73
CA GLU A 137 -7.92 14.56 0.86
C GLU A 137 -7.19 14.37 -0.48
N LEU A 138 -7.41 13.24 -1.16
CA LEU A 138 -6.79 12.96 -2.46
C LEU A 138 -7.28 13.93 -3.55
N LEU A 139 -8.57 14.25 -3.58
CA LEU A 139 -9.15 15.17 -4.57
C LEU A 139 -8.66 16.61 -4.39
N SER A 140 -8.19 16.97 -3.20
CA SER A 140 -7.61 18.28 -2.87
C SER A 140 -6.18 18.47 -3.37
N LEU A 141 -5.52 17.40 -3.81
CA LEU A 141 -4.19 17.48 -4.41
C LEU A 141 -4.24 18.19 -5.76
N THR A 142 -3.22 19.00 -6.03
CA THR A 142 -3.13 19.86 -7.23
C THR A 142 -1.78 19.72 -7.93
N GLY A 143 -1.66 20.26 -9.14
CA GLY A 143 -0.43 20.22 -9.93
C GLY A 143 -0.12 18.79 -10.38
N ASP A 144 1.13 18.37 -10.25
CA ASP A 144 1.61 17.05 -10.71
C ASP A 144 1.04 15.88 -9.89
N ARG A 145 0.32 16.17 -8.80
CA ARG A 145 -0.36 15.17 -7.94
C ARG A 145 -1.88 15.17 -8.15
N THR A 146 -2.37 15.86 -9.17
CA THR A 146 -3.81 15.94 -9.47
C THR A 146 -4.33 14.58 -9.89
N ILE A 147 -5.22 13.99 -9.09
CA ILE A 147 -5.77 12.66 -9.33
C ILE A 147 -6.59 12.61 -10.61
N ASP A 148 -6.29 11.63 -11.46
CA ASP A 148 -7.15 11.23 -12.57
C ASP A 148 -8.34 10.42 -12.05
N VAL A 149 -9.50 11.07 -11.99
CA VAL A 149 -10.73 10.43 -11.50
C VAL A 149 -11.32 9.43 -12.50
N HIS A 150 -10.86 9.45 -13.75
CA HIS A 150 -11.35 8.60 -14.85
C HIS A 150 -10.59 7.28 -15.00
N ALA A 151 -9.57 7.06 -14.18
CA ALA A 151 -8.72 5.87 -14.19
C ALA A 151 -9.52 4.56 -14.22
N ASP A 152 -9.03 3.59 -15.01
CA ASP A 152 -9.69 2.32 -15.32
C ASP A 152 -11.18 2.48 -15.70
N ASN A 153 -11.46 3.41 -16.63
CA ASN A 153 -12.79 3.73 -17.14
C ASN A 153 -13.80 4.05 -16.03
N GLU A 154 -13.58 5.13 -15.28
CA GLU A 154 -14.47 5.56 -14.19
C GLU A 154 -14.61 4.52 -13.07
N TYR A 155 -13.54 3.74 -12.79
CA TYR A 155 -13.61 2.67 -11.79
C TYR A 155 -14.10 3.17 -10.44
N ALA A 156 -13.56 4.30 -9.98
CA ALA A 156 -13.96 4.91 -8.72
C ALA A 156 -15.47 5.11 -8.62
N PHE A 157 -16.08 5.71 -9.65
CA PHE A 157 -17.51 5.98 -9.69
C PHE A 157 -18.35 4.70 -9.81
N ARG A 158 -17.96 3.79 -10.72
CA ARG A 158 -18.68 2.51 -10.94
C ARG A 158 -18.76 1.68 -9.66
N TRP A 159 -17.64 1.56 -8.93
CA TRP A 159 -17.59 0.79 -7.69
C TRP A 159 -18.24 1.51 -6.51
N ALA A 160 -18.17 2.84 -6.43
CA ALA A 160 -18.92 3.59 -5.43
C ALA A 160 -20.43 3.37 -5.59
N CYS A 161 -20.93 3.38 -6.84
CA CYS A 161 -22.33 3.09 -7.14
C CYS A 161 -22.70 1.64 -6.82
N GLY A 162 -21.88 0.68 -7.29
CA GLY A 162 -22.12 -0.74 -7.09
C GLY A 162 -22.05 -1.20 -5.64
N ASN A 163 -21.31 -0.51 -4.77
CA ASN A 163 -21.24 -0.79 -3.33
C ASN A 163 -22.20 0.07 -2.48
N GLY A 164 -22.96 0.98 -3.11
CA GLY A 164 -23.99 1.75 -2.42
C GLY A 164 -23.48 2.95 -1.63
N HIS A 165 -22.26 3.43 -1.90
CA HIS A 165 -21.65 4.55 -1.19
C HIS A 165 -22.23 5.90 -1.66
N LEU A 166 -23.48 6.19 -1.29
CA LEU A 166 -24.23 7.36 -1.78
C LEU A 166 -23.49 8.70 -1.63
N ASP A 167 -22.88 8.95 -0.46
CA ASP A 167 -22.17 10.21 -0.23
C ASP A 167 -20.91 10.34 -1.11
N MET A 168 -20.25 9.21 -1.41
CA MET A 168 -19.15 9.15 -2.36
C MET A 168 -19.64 9.44 -3.79
N VAL A 169 -20.77 8.84 -4.19
CA VAL A 169 -21.38 9.06 -5.51
C VAL A 169 -21.70 10.54 -5.70
N ARG A 170 -22.31 11.19 -4.70
CA ARG A 170 -22.59 12.64 -4.73
C ARG A 170 -21.33 13.48 -4.85
N GLU A 171 -20.30 13.16 -4.07
CA GLU A 171 -19.02 13.88 -4.14
C GLU A 171 -18.38 13.77 -5.52
N LEU A 172 -18.41 12.58 -6.13
CA LEU A 172 -17.88 12.35 -7.47
C LEU A 172 -18.72 13.05 -8.57
N LEU A 173 -20.05 13.06 -8.44
CA LEU A 173 -20.95 13.78 -9.36
C LEU A 173 -20.83 15.30 -9.25
N ALA A 174 -20.42 15.82 -8.10
CA ALA A 174 -20.18 17.24 -7.89
C ALA A 174 -18.89 17.73 -8.58
N LEU A 175 -18.03 16.83 -9.06
CA LEU A 175 -16.85 17.20 -9.84
C LEU A 175 -17.25 17.78 -11.20
N THR A 176 -16.53 18.80 -11.63
CA THR A 176 -16.85 19.55 -12.87
C THR A 176 -15.63 19.67 -13.78
N GLY A 177 -15.84 20.16 -15.00
CA GLY A 177 -14.77 20.39 -15.96
C GLY A 177 -14.10 19.09 -16.42
N ASN A 178 -12.77 19.06 -16.38
CA ASN A 178 -11.98 17.89 -16.78
C ASN A 178 -12.02 16.72 -15.78
N ARG A 179 -12.72 16.88 -14.65
CA ARG A 179 -12.95 15.83 -13.65
C ARG A 179 -14.42 15.40 -13.61
N ALA A 180 -15.25 15.91 -14.51
CA ALA A 180 -16.67 15.57 -14.57
C ALA A 180 -16.82 14.10 -14.99
N VAL A 181 -17.37 13.28 -14.09
CA VAL A 181 -17.52 11.83 -14.28
C VAL A 181 -18.43 11.50 -15.45
N ASN A 182 -18.00 10.56 -16.30
CA ASN A 182 -18.85 9.98 -17.33
C ASN A 182 -19.72 8.86 -16.75
N VAL A 183 -20.97 9.18 -16.43
CA VAL A 183 -21.94 8.21 -15.88
C VAL A 183 -22.28 7.05 -16.83
N HIS A 184 -22.09 7.23 -18.14
CA HIS A 184 -22.40 6.25 -19.19
C HIS A 184 -21.28 5.21 -19.42
N ALA A 185 -20.17 5.31 -18.68
CA ALA A 185 -19.02 4.42 -18.83
C ALA A 185 -19.39 2.94 -18.73
N CYS A 186 -18.70 2.12 -19.53
CA CYS A 186 -18.90 0.66 -19.58
C CYS A 186 -20.37 0.24 -19.81
N LYS A 187 -21.10 0.97 -20.66
CA LYS A 187 -22.53 0.74 -20.94
C LYS A 187 -23.36 0.84 -19.67
N GLU A 188 -23.35 2.01 -19.01
CA GLU A 188 -24.12 2.26 -17.78
C GLU A 188 -23.78 1.31 -16.63
N GLU A 189 -22.51 0.90 -16.49
CA GLU A 189 -22.15 -0.11 -15.48
C GLU A 189 -22.46 0.35 -14.05
N ALA A 190 -22.24 1.63 -13.75
CA ALA A 190 -22.55 2.23 -12.45
C ALA A 190 -24.05 2.01 -12.09
N PHE A 191 -24.95 2.35 -13.00
CA PHE A 191 -26.39 2.18 -12.82
C PHE A 191 -26.79 0.70 -12.73
N ARG A 192 -26.28 -0.15 -13.64
CA ARG A 192 -26.58 -1.59 -13.64
C ARG A 192 -26.08 -2.27 -12.35
N ALA A 193 -24.90 -1.90 -11.86
CA ALA A 193 -24.35 -2.44 -10.63
C ALA A 193 -25.17 -2.02 -9.40
N ALA A 194 -25.52 -0.73 -9.28
CA ALA A 194 -26.39 -0.24 -8.21
C ALA A 194 -27.75 -0.95 -8.20
N CYS A 195 -28.34 -1.20 -9.37
CA CYS A 195 -29.58 -1.97 -9.49
C CYS A 195 -29.40 -3.44 -9.09
N LYS A 196 -28.31 -4.08 -9.55
CA LYS A 196 -28.01 -5.49 -9.27
C LYS A 196 -27.83 -5.76 -7.78
N GLU A 197 -27.14 -4.86 -7.07
CA GLU A 197 -26.88 -4.98 -5.63
C GLU A 197 -27.99 -4.36 -4.76
N GLY A 198 -29.01 -3.74 -5.37
CA GLY A 198 -30.21 -3.25 -4.68
C GLY A 198 -30.05 -1.90 -3.96
N HIS A 199 -29.10 -1.06 -4.37
CA HIS A 199 -28.83 0.24 -3.75
C HIS A 199 -29.80 1.32 -4.24
N VAL A 200 -31.03 1.28 -3.73
CA VAL A 200 -32.15 2.15 -4.14
C VAL A 200 -31.80 3.64 -4.09
N ASP A 201 -31.08 4.09 -3.07
CA ASP A 201 -30.78 5.53 -2.93
C ASP A 201 -29.80 6.01 -3.99
N VAL A 202 -28.79 5.19 -4.34
CA VAL A 202 -27.89 5.48 -5.46
C VAL A 202 -28.66 5.46 -6.78
N VAL A 203 -29.56 4.49 -6.99
CA VAL A 203 -30.39 4.42 -8.20
C VAL A 203 -31.25 5.68 -8.35
N LYS A 204 -31.86 6.15 -7.27
CA LYS A 204 -32.64 7.41 -7.27
C LYS A 204 -31.76 8.61 -7.62
N GLU A 205 -30.56 8.69 -7.03
CA GLU A 205 -29.60 9.76 -7.31
C GLU A 205 -29.22 9.78 -8.80
N LEU A 206 -28.90 8.61 -9.38
CA LEU A 206 -28.54 8.49 -10.79
C LEU A 206 -29.70 8.79 -11.75
N LEU A 207 -30.95 8.46 -11.37
CA LEU A 207 -32.14 8.78 -12.16
C LEU A 207 -32.56 10.26 -12.09
N ALA A 208 -31.98 11.01 -11.15
CA ALA A 208 -32.26 12.43 -10.97
C ALA A 208 -31.28 13.36 -11.71
N LEU A 209 -30.27 12.79 -12.38
CA LEU A 209 -29.32 13.50 -13.25
C LEU A 209 -29.98 14.04 -14.51
#